data_AF-A0A258DL96-F1
#
_entry.id   AF-A0A258DL96-F1
#
_cell.length_a   1.000
_cell.length_b   1.000
_cell.length_c   1.000
_cell.angle_alpha   90.00
_cell.angle_beta   90.00
_cell.angle_gamma   90.00
#
_symmetry.space_group_name_H-M   'P 1'
#
loop_
_entity.id
_entity.type
_entity.pdbx_description
1 polymer ?
#
loop_
_entity_poly.entity_id
_entity_poly.type
_entity_poly.pdbx_seq_one_letter_code
_entity_poly.pdbx_strand_id
1 'polypeptide(L)'
;MDKFSYIANAHVSYIDELYASYKNDPASIDPSWKEFFDGFDFALANYGQEENGSTAAPTASYPAKNGSLATPGTIMDMEQLPKEIKVRALIHAHRSRAHLRSKTNPVRERRDRKALIDPQDFGLSDSDMNMVFQAGNEIGIGTAKLSDIISALKTIYEGPMGFEYLYIRDPEMLDWFKTKVEKEALAFNPATEEKKRILFKLNQAVVFENFLHTKYLGQKRFSLEGGESTIPFLDAVINTAAVNGVEEVMIGMAHRGRLNVLANIMGKTYEQIFSEFEGTAKPDLTMGDGDVKYHMGYSSDIVTPEGNKVHLKL
;
A
#
# COMPACT_ATOMS: atom_id res chain seq x y z
N MET A 1 24.45 11.17 33.83
CA MET A 1 24.42 12.27 32.85
C MET A 1 25.20 11.80 31.65
N ASP A 2 24.57 11.75 30.47
CA ASP A 2 25.23 11.31 29.25
C ASP A 2 26.42 12.21 28.93
N LYS A 3 27.60 11.59 28.70
CA LYS A 3 28.88 12.29 28.49
C LYS A 3 28.89 13.19 27.24
N PHE A 4 27.88 13.10 26.37
CA PHE A 4 27.76 13.84 25.11
C PHE A 4 26.41 14.57 24.95
N SER A 5 25.75 14.93 26.06
CA SER A 5 24.44 15.62 26.05
C SER A 5 24.42 16.95 25.28
N TYR A 6 25.58 17.56 25.02
CA TYR A 6 25.72 18.79 24.25
C TYR A 6 25.58 18.58 22.73
N ILE A 7 25.78 17.35 22.24
CA ILE A 7 25.65 16.99 20.83
C ILE A 7 24.18 16.69 20.49
N ALA A 8 23.49 15.95 21.37
CA ALA A 8 22.11 15.53 21.15
C ALA A 8 21.08 16.67 21.14
N ASN A 9 21.42 17.83 21.72
CA ASN A 9 20.55 19.01 21.82
C ASN A 9 21.00 20.18 20.93
N ALA A 10 22.10 20.05 20.18
CA ALA A 10 22.59 21.09 19.30
C ALA A 10 21.87 21.03 17.94
N HIS A 11 21.47 22.20 17.43
CA HIS A 11 20.89 22.31 16.11
C HIS A 11 21.94 21.95 15.05
N VAL A 12 21.57 21.15 14.06
CA VAL A 12 22.53 20.58 13.07
C VAL A 12 23.38 21.66 12.39
N SER A 13 22.76 22.78 12.03
CA SER A 13 23.46 23.92 11.41
C SER A 13 24.54 24.56 12.31
N TYR A 14 24.36 24.51 13.63
CA TYR A 14 25.35 25.03 14.57
C TYR A 14 26.58 24.11 14.65
N ILE A 15 26.37 22.79 14.58
CA ILE A 15 27.47 21.80 14.55
C ILE A 15 28.28 21.95 13.26
N ASP A 16 27.62 22.21 12.13
CA ASP A 16 28.30 22.44 10.83
C ASP A 16 29.17 23.70 10.84
N GLU A 17 28.67 24.81 11.38
CA GLU A 17 29.45 26.04 11.56
C GLU A 17 30.64 25.85 12.52
N LEU A 18 30.44 25.07 13.58
CA LEU A 18 31.49 24.76 14.54
C LEU A 18 32.58 23.88 13.93
N TYR A 19 32.20 22.91 13.10
CA TYR A 19 33.15 22.05 12.37
C TYR A 19 33.91 22.83 11.29
N ALA A 20 33.25 23.77 10.60
CA ALA A 20 33.93 24.67 9.67
C ALA A 20 34.95 25.58 10.38
N SER A 21 34.61 26.05 11.58
CA SER A 21 35.52 26.84 12.43
C SER A 21 36.71 25.99 12.90
N TYR A 22 36.47 24.76 13.32
CA TYR A 22 37.50 23.78 13.67
C TYR A 22 38.46 23.49 12.51
N LYS A 23 37.96 23.32 11.27
CA LYS A 23 38.81 23.11 10.09
C LYS A 23 39.70 24.30 9.75
N ASN A 24 39.25 25.52 10.03
CA ASN A 24 40.01 26.74 9.79
C ASN A 24 41.04 26.99 10.90
N ASP A 25 40.63 26.82 12.16
CA ASP A 25 41.50 26.93 13.33
C ASP A 25 40.98 26.03 14.48
N PRO A 26 41.65 24.90 14.75
CA PRO A 26 41.24 23.98 15.82
C PRO A 26 41.31 24.58 17.24
N ALA A 27 42.00 25.71 17.43
CA ALA A 27 42.04 26.42 18.71
C ALA A 27 40.88 27.42 18.88
N SER A 28 40.09 27.66 17.83
CA SER A 28 38.96 28.61 17.84
C SER A 28 37.69 28.05 18.48
N ILE A 29 37.65 26.75 18.75
CA ILE A 29 36.48 26.06 19.32
C ILE A 29 36.78 25.53 20.72
N ASP A 30 35.72 25.23 21.47
CA ASP A 30 35.83 24.66 22.80
C ASP A 30 36.57 23.30 22.78
N PRO A 31 37.46 23.02 23.75
CA PRO A 31 38.23 21.77 23.80
C PRO A 31 37.38 20.49 23.73
N SER A 32 36.16 20.50 24.27
CA SER A 32 35.28 19.31 24.23
C SER A 32 34.74 19.00 22.83
N TRP A 33 34.57 20.03 22.00
CA TRP A 33 34.22 19.88 20.58
C TRP A 33 35.43 19.54 19.73
N LYS A 34 36.60 20.02 20.11
CA LYS A 34 37.86 19.66 19.45
C LYS A 34 38.14 18.17 19.58
N GLU A 35 38.07 17.61 20.79
CA GLU A 35 38.25 16.18 21.01
C GLU A 35 37.22 15.31 20.25
N PHE A 36 35.99 15.81 20.14
CA PHE A 36 34.95 15.15 19.35
C PHE A 36 35.29 15.15 17.84
N PHE A 37 35.71 16.29 17.29
CA PHE A 37 36.07 16.39 15.88
C PHE A 37 37.39 15.70 15.54
N ASP A 38 38.37 15.68 16.45
CA ASP A 38 39.59 14.88 16.32
C ASP A 38 39.24 13.38 16.21
N GLY A 39 38.31 12.89 17.05
CA GLY A 39 37.82 11.50 16.97
C GLY A 39 37.00 11.21 15.72
N PHE A 40 36.20 12.17 15.26
CA PHE A 40 35.41 12.09 14.03
C PHE A 40 36.30 12.03 12.79
N ASP A 41 37.29 12.91 12.68
CA ASP A 41 38.26 12.94 11.57
C ASP A 41 39.17 11.71 11.60
N PHE A 42 39.56 11.21 12.77
CA PHE A 42 40.33 9.97 12.91
C PHE A 42 39.56 8.73 12.42
N ALA A 43 38.24 8.66 12.69
CA ALA A 43 37.39 7.59 12.19
C ALA A 43 37.24 7.65 10.65
N LEU A 44 37.16 8.85 10.08
CA LEU A 44 37.11 9.07 8.63
C LEU A 44 38.44 8.74 7.95
N ALA A 45 39.58 9.10 8.56
CA ALA A 45 40.91 8.86 8.00
C ALA A 45 41.27 7.36 7.99
N ASN A 46 40.91 6.61 9.03
CA ASN A 46 41.29 5.18 9.14
C ASN A 46 40.40 4.20 8.38
N TYR A 47 39.24 4.64 7.88
CA TYR A 47 38.42 3.85 6.96
C TYR A 47 38.62 4.25 5.47
N GLY A 48 39.58 5.14 5.19
CA GLY A 48 39.75 5.80 3.89
C GLY A 48 41.14 5.69 3.24
N GLN A 49 41.99 4.73 3.61
CA GLN A 49 43.28 4.52 2.92
C GLN A 49 43.50 3.06 2.52
N GLU A 50 43.36 2.78 1.22
CA GLU A 50 44.49 2.39 0.36
C GLU A 50 44.19 2.77 -1.11
N GLU A 51 45.10 3.59 -1.68
CA GLU A 51 45.44 3.87 -3.09
C GLU A 51 44.30 4.15 -4.11
N ASN A 52 44.22 5.26 -4.85
CA ASN A 52 45.28 5.94 -5.62
C ASN A 52 44.74 7.27 -6.20
N GLY A 53 45.62 8.26 -6.36
CA GLY A 53 45.26 9.67 -6.43
C GLY A 53 44.81 10.25 -7.77
N SER A 54 44.20 11.44 -7.68
CA SER A 54 44.57 12.62 -8.48
C SER A 54 43.80 13.86 -8.02
N THR A 55 44.53 14.95 -7.96
CA THR A 55 44.19 16.30 -7.49
C THR A 55 43.25 17.06 -8.44
N ALA A 56 42.22 17.74 -7.91
CA ALA A 56 41.93 19.16 -8.16
C ALA A 56 40.63 19.61 -7.45
N ALA A 57 40.74 20.74 -6.73
CA ALA A 57 39.66 21.45 -6.03
C ALA A 57 38.97 22.48 -6.97
N PRO A 58 37.87 23.16 -6.57
CA PRO A 58 36.66 23.29 -7.38
C PRO A 58 36.42 24.69 -7.97
N THR A 59 35.59 24.77 -9.01
CA THR A 59 34.97 26.03 -9.47
C THR A 59 33.46 25.89 -9.51
N ALA A 60 32.79 26.76 -8.74
CA ALA A 60 31.35 26.86 -8.58
C ALA A 60 30.63 27.41 -9.82
N SER A 61 29.44 26.88 -10.12
CA SER A 61 28.26 27.67 -10.53
C SER A 61 27.01 26.78 -10.60
N TYR A 62 25.96 27.17 -9.87
CA TYR A 62 24.59 26.64 -10.00
C TYR A 62 23.78 27.51 -10.99
N PRO A 63 22.72 26.96 -11.61
CA PRO A 63 21.39 27.15 -11.01
C PRO A 63 20.48 25.90 -11.00
N ALA A 64 20.05 25.57 -9.78
CA ALA A 64 18.75 25.08 -9.29
C ALA A 64 17.81 24.22 -10.17
N LYS A 65 17.40 23.06 -9.61
CA LYS A 65 15.99 22.64 -9.53
C LYS A 65 15.71 21.88 -8.23
N ASN A 66 14.84 22.47 -7.40
CA ASN A 66 14.34 21.93 -6.14
C ASN A 66 13.37 20.75 -6.35
N GLY A 67 13.53 19.73 -5.51
CA GLY A 67 12.62 18.59 -5.32
C GLY A 67 13.09 17.79 -4.11
N SER A 68 12.85 18.30 -2.91
CA SER A 68 13.39 17.81 -1.63
C SER A 68 12.97 16.37 -1.29
N LEU A 69 13.77 15.41 -1.74
CA LEU A 69 14.40 14.40 -0.86
C LEU A 69 15.92 14.61 -0.73
N ALA A 70 16.43 15.72 -1.27
CA ALA A 70 17.81 16.15 -1.12
C ALA A 70 17.82 17.58 -0.57
N THR A 71 17.96 17.71 0.74
CA THR A 71 18.56 18.91 1.34
C THR A 71 20.04 18.92 0.93
N PRO A 72 20.56 19.99 0.30
CA PRO A 72 22.01 20.16 0.18
C PRO A 72 22.59 20.20 1.60
N GLY A 73 23.38 19.18 1.96
CA GLY A 73 23.92 19.02 3.32
C GLY A 73 23.33 17.87 4.14
N THR A 74 22.33 17.12 3.64
CA THR A 74 22.07 15.78 4.21
C THR A 74 23.20 14.84 3.79
N ILE A 75 23.80 14.19 4.78
CA ILE A 75 24.85 13.16 4.65
C ILE A 75 24.28 12.00 3.81
N MET A 76 24.38 12.10 2.49
CA MET A 76 24.45 11.01 1.50
C MET A 76 24.26 11.64 0.12
N ASP A 77 25.38 11.96 -0.53
CA ASP A 77 25.38 12.13 -1.98
C ASP A 77 24.96 10.79 -2.59
N MET A 78 23.79 10.75 -3.23
CA MET A 78 23.31 9.57 -3.90
C MET A 78 24.32 9.11 -4.97
N GLU A 79 25.15 9.96 -5.57
CA GLU A 79 26.16 9.51 -6.52
C GLU A 79 27.23 8.61 -5.87
N GLN A 80 27.60 8.88 -4.62
CA GLN A 80 28.67 8.17 -3.90
C GLN A 80 28.19 6.92 -3.14
N LEU A 81 26.87 6.71 -3.04
CA LEU A 81 26.32 5.52 -2.39
C LEU A 81 26.59 4.25 -3.21
N PRO A 82 26.96 3.13 -2.56
CA PRO A 82 26.99 1.82 -3.19
C PRO A 82 25.66 1.52 -3.90
N LYS A 83 25.74 0.99 -5.13
CA LYS A 83 24.55 0.70 -5.94
C LYS A 83 23.55 -0.21 -5.22
N GLU A 84 24.04 -1.12 -4.37
CA GLU A 84 23.21 -1.95 -3.51
C GLU A 84 22.26 -1.12 -2.60
N ILE A 85 22.77 -0.03 -2.02
CA ILE A 85 21.95 0.87 -1.16
C ILE A 85 20.93 1.63 -2.02
N LYS A 86 21.30 2.04 -3.23
CA LYS A 86 20.37 2.67 -4.19
C LYS A 86 19.21 1.75 -4.54
N VAL A 87 19.48 0.47 -4.77
CA VAL A 87 18.42 -0.52 -5.05
C VAL A 87 17.52 -0.75 -3.85
N ARG A 88 18.07 -0.77 -2.62
CA ARG A 88 17.24 -0.81 -1.40
C ARG A 88 16.38 0.44 -1.23
N ALA A 89 16.91 1.62 -1.52
CA ALA A 89 16.16 2.86 -1.51
C ALA A 89 15.03 2.85 -2.55
N LEU A 90 15.27 2.32 -3.74
CA LEU A 90 14.26 2.11 -4.78
C LEU A 90 13.13 1.18 -4.29
N ILE A 91 13.46 0.05 -3.65
CA ILE A 91 12.47 -0.88 -3.07
C ILE A 91 11.64 -0.15 -2.00
N HIS A 92 12.29 0.57 -1.09
CA HIS A 92 11.58 1.34 -0.05
C HIS A 92 10.69 2.44 -0.64
N ALA A 93 11.11 3.09 -1.72
CA ALA A 93 10.31 4.09 -2.42
C ALA A 93 9.05 3.48 -3.07
N HIS A 94 9.14 2.25 -3.59
CA HIS A 94 7.95 1.54 -4.08
C HIS A 94 7.00 1.20 -2.93
N ARG A 95 7.50 0.67 -1.81
CA ARG A 95 6.70 0.39 -0.60
C ARG A 95 5.93 1.63 -0.11
N SER A 96 6.55 2.80 -0.18
CA SER A 96 5.97 4.06 0.31
C SER A 96 5.05 4.75 -0.69
N ARG A 97 5.39 4.79 -1.98
CA ARG A 97 4.75 5.71 -2.95
C ARG A 97 4.16 5.05 -4.18
N ALA A 98 4.36 3.76 -4.42
CA ALA A 98 3.85 3.11 -5.63
C ALA A 98 2.32 3.06 -5.71
N HIS A 99 1.59 3.17 -4.59
CA HIS A 99 0.13 3.36 -4.60
C HIS A 99 -0.31 4.59 -5.42
N LEU A 100 0.56 5.60 -5.60
CA LEU A 100 0.32 6.76 -6.46
C LEU A 100 0.34 6.42 -7.96
N ARG A 101 1.02 5.34 -8.35
CA ARG A 101 1.14 4.83 -9.73
C ARG A 101 0.32 3.56 -10.00
N SER A 102 -0.26 2.95 -8.96
CA SER A 102 -1.14 1.78 -9.07
C SER A 102 -2.35 1.98 -10.00
N LYS A 103 -2.74 0.91 -10.71
CA LYS A 103 -3.84 0.88 -11.70
C LYS A 103 -5.20 0.60 -11.07
N THR A 104 -5.55 1.36 -10.03
CA THR A 104 -6.80 1.15 -9.27
C THR A 104 -8.05 1.79 -9.89
N ASN A 105 -7.89 2.67 -10.89
CA ASN A 105 -9.02 3.34 -11.53
C ASN A 105 -9.49 2.54 -12.76
N PRO A 106 -10.71 1.98 -12.76
CA PRO A 106 -11.20 1.15 -13.86
C PRO A 106 -11.70 1.94 -15.08
N VAL A 107 -11.90 3.26 -14.95
CA VAL A 107 -12.51 4.09 -16.00
C VAL A 107 -11.48 4.83 -16.85
N ARG A 108 -10.38 5.27 -16.22
CA ARG A 108 -9.36 6.10 -16.88
C ARG A 108 -8.01 5.97 -16.20
N GLU A 109 -6.96 6.33 -16.92
CA GLU A 109 -5.63 6.50 -16.34
C GLU A 109 -5.65 7.53 -15.21
N ARG A 110 -4.86 7.25 -14.16
CA ARG A 110 -4.71 8.16 -13.03
C ARG A 110 -3.81 9.33 -13.44
N ARG A 111 -4.08 10.50 -12.87
CA ARG A 111 -3.19 11.66 -13.01
C ARG A 111 -1.80 11.29 -12.50
N ASP A 112 -0.77 11.61 -13.27
CA ASP A 112 0.60 11.50 -12.83
C ASP A 112 0.85 12.40 -11.61
N ARG A 113 1.23 11.77 -10.49
CA ARG A 113 1.54 12.42 -9.22
C ARG A 113 3.04 12.54 -8.98
N LYS A 114 3.88 12.16 -9.96
CA LYS A 114 5.34 12.16 -9.88
C LYS A 114 5.82 11.43 -8.63
N ALA A 115 5.56 10.13 -8.58
CA ALA A 115 5.84 9.31 -7.41
C ALA A 115 7.34 9.20 -7.09
N LEU A 116 8.24 9.55 -8.01
CA LEU A 116 9.70 9.46 -7.88
C LEU A 116 10.15 8.05 -7.48
N ILE A 117 9.77 7.07 -8.29
CA ILE A 117 10.05 5.64 -8.05
C ILE A 117 10.72 5.00 -9.27
N ASP A 118 11.23 5.80 -10.20
CA ASP A 118 11.97 5.31 -11.34
C ASP A 118 13.45 5.12 -10.99
N PRO A 119 14.17 4.15 -11.57
CA PRO A 119 15.58 3.90 -11.25
C PRO A 119 16.46 5.15 -11.36
N GLN A 120 16.17 6.00 -12.34
CA GLN A 120 16.86 7.26 -12.58
C GLN A 120 16.76 8.23 -11.40
N ASP A 121 15.65 8.19 -10.64
CA ASP A 121 15.48 9.01 -9.42
C ASP A 121 16.47 8.63 -8.31
N PHE A 122 17.08 7.44 -8.40
CA PHE A 122 18.06 6.92 -7.45
C PHE A 122 19.49 6.89 -8.03
N GLY A 123 19.71 7.49 -9.20
CA GLY A 123 21.01 7.45 -9.88
C GLY A 123 21.40 6.05 -10.37
N LEU A 124 20.41 5.22 -10.71
CA LEU A 124 20.59 3.94 -11.41
C LEU A 124 20.30 4.15 -12.90
N SER A 125 21.22 3.75 -13.76
CA SER A 125 21.10 3.93 -15.21
C SER A 125 20.73 2.63 -15.90
N ASP A 126 20.46 2.70 -17.20
CA ASP A 126 20.13 1.52 -18.01
C ASP A 126 21.28 0.50 -18.07
N SER A 127 22.53 0.93 -17.86
CA SER A 127 23.67 0.01 -17.79
C SER A 127 23.63 -0.90 -16.56
N ASP A 128 22.90 -0.49 -15.52
CA ASP A 128 22.81 -1.22 -14.25
C ASP A 128 21.73 -2.31 -14.28
N MET A 129 20.87 -2.32 -15.30
CA MET A 129 19.73 -3.24 -15.42
C MET A 129 20.13 -4.72 -15.38
N ASN A 130 21.30 -5.05 -15.94
CA ASN A 130 21.84 -6.40 -16.00
C ASN A 130 22.75 -6.74 -14.80
N MET A 131 23.03 -5.78 -13.92
CA MET A 131 23.80 -6.04 -12.69
C MET A 131 22.94 -6.79 -11.68
N VAL A 132 23.60 -7.66 -10.91
CA VAL A 132 22.96 -8.54 -9.93
C VAL A 132 23.11 -7.93 -8.54
N PHE A 133 22.01 -7.89 -7.79
CA PHE A 133 21.92 -7.26 -6.47
C PHE A 133 21.39 -8.23 -5.43
N GLN A 134 21.88 -8.11 -4.19
CA GLN A 134 21.38 -8.91 -3.07
C GLN A 134 20.03 -8.39 -2.54
N ALA A 135 19.69 -7.15 -2.84
CA ALA A 135 18.47 -6.48 -2.42
C ALA A 135 17.18 -7.20 -2.87
N GLY A 136 17.24 -8.04 -3.92
CA GLY A 136 16.12 -8.88 -4.32
C GLY A 136 15.67 -9.87 -3.23
N ASN A 137 16.55 -10.23 -2.28
CA ASN A 137 16.19 -11.02 -1.11
C ASN A 137 15.14 -10.31 -0.23
N GLU A 138 15.13 -8.97 -0.20
CA GLU A 138 14.17 -8.21 0.61
C GLU A 138 12.72 -8.32 0.15
N ILE A 139 12.50 -8.66 -1.12
CA ILE A 139 11.17 -8.83 -1.73
C ILE A 139 10.88 -10.31 -2.08
N GLY A 140 11.72 -11.24 -1.59
CA GLY A 140 11.49 -12.68 -1.70
C GLY A 140 11.87 -13.33 -3.03
N ILE A 141 12.57 -12.64 -3.94
CA ILE A 141 12.97 -13.20 -5.25
C ILE A 141 14.42 -13.71 -5.28
N GLY A 142 15.16 -13.59 -4.17
CA GLY A 142 16.56 -13.97 -4.11
C GLY A 142 17.51 -12.91 -4.67
N THR A 143 18.79 -13.25 -4.81
CA THR A 143 19.78 -12.44 -5.51
C THR A 143 19.43 -12.38 -7.00
N ALA A 144 19.10 -11.18 -7.53
CA ALA A 144 18.47 -11.02 -8.83
C ALA A 144 19.00 -9.79 -9.59
N LYS A 145 18.75 -9.73 -10.90
CA LYS A 145 19.11 -8.56 -11.71
C LYS A 145 18.22 -7.36 -11.34
N LEU A 146 18.73 -6.15 -11.53
CA LEU A 146 17.92 -4.93 -11.32
C LEU A 146 16.64 -4.93 -12.18
N SER A 147 16.71 -5.42 -13.42
CA SER A 147 15.53 -5.59 -14.28
C SER A 147 14.44 -6.45 -13.62
N ASP A 148 14.84 -7.54 -12.98
CA ASP A 148 13.94 -8.52 -12.38
C ASP A 148 13.35 -7.96 -11.08
N ILE A 149 14.16 -7.25 -10.29
CA ILE A 149 13.72 -6.51 -9.10
C ILE A 149 12.66 -5.46 -9.48
N ILE A 150 12.91 -4.64 -10.51
CA ILE A 150 11.95 -3.63 -10.96
C ILE A 150 10.66 -4.29 -11.47
N SER A 151 10.76 -5.38 -12.21
CA SER A 151 9.59 -6.13 -12.71
C SER A 151 8.73 -6.68 -11.56
N ALA A 152 9.38 -7.25 -10.53
CA ALA A 152 8.71 -7.71 -9.32
C ALA A 152 8.04 -6.56 -8.58
N LEU A 153 8.73 -5.43 -8.36
CA LEU A 153 8.17 -4.25 -7.70
C LEU A 153 6.94 -3.70 -8.43
N LYS A 154 6.98 -3.63 -9.77
CA LYS A 154 5.83 -3.21 -10.60
C LYS A 154 4.66 -4.17 -10.45
N THR A 155 4.93 -5.48 -10.41
CA THR A 155 3.90 -6.51 -10.23
C THR A 155 3.25 -6.42 -8.86
N ILE A 156 4.05 -6.24 -7.81
CA ILE A 156 3.59 -6.18 -6.43
C ILE A 156 2.84 -4.87 -6.15
N TYR A 157 3.42 -3.71 -6.48
CA TYR A 157 2.98 -2.42 -5.96
C TYR A 157 2.30 -1.48 -6.99
N GLU A 158 2.45 -1.76 -8.29
CA GLU A 158 1.87 -0.93 -9.36
C GLU A 158 0.75 -1.64 -10.15
N GLY A 159 0.30 -2.79 -9.64
CA GLY A 159 -0.81 -3.55 -10.18
C GLY A 159 -2.18 -2.89 -9.96
N PRO A 160 -3.27 -3.69 -10.02
CA PRO A 160 -4.63 -3.19 -9.79
C PRO A 160 -4.92 -2.87 -8.32
N MET A 161 -4.01 -3.22 -7.41
CA MET A 161 -4.08 -2.91 -5.98
C MET A 161 -3.02 -1.85 -5.63
N GLY A 162 -3.39 -0.89 -4.78
CA GLY A 162 -2.47 0.10 -4.21
C GLY A 162 -2.38 -0.10 -2.70
N PHE A 163 -1.16 -0.11 -2.17
CA PHE A 163 -0.90 -0.36 -0.75
C PHE A 163 -0.41 0.90 -0.05
N GLU A 164 -1.10 1.28 1.03
CA GLU A 164 -0.69 2.33 1.96
C GLU A 164 -0.65 1.72 3.36
N TYR A 165 0.55 1.42 3.86
CA TYR A 165 0.72 0.70 5.12
C TYR A 165 1.94 1.14 5.95
N LEU A 166 2.88 1.91 5.39
CA LEU A 166 4.08 2.36 6.13
C LEU A 166 3.79 3.32 7.30
N TYR A 167 2.54 3.78 7.47
CA TYR A 167 2.13 4.55 8.65
C TYR A 167 1.88 3.68 9.88
N ILE A 168 1.84 2.35 9.73
CA ILE A 168 1.71 1.39 10.83
C ILE A 168 2.95 1.50 11.72
N ARG A 169 2.73 1.73 13.03
CA ARG A 169 3.81 1.93 14.01
C ARG A 169 4.25 0.63 14.68
N ASP A 170 3.39 -0.38 14.66
CA ASP A 170 3.69 -1.70 15.20
C ASP A 170 4.64 -2.44 14.23
N PRO A 171 5.88 -2.74 14.65
CA PRO A 171 6.86 -3.38 13.77
C PRO A 171 6.46 -4.80 13.34
N GLU A 172 5.79 -5.57 14.21
CA GLU A 172 5.38 -6.94 13.89
C GLU A 172 4.25 -6.93 12.85
N MET A 173 3.27 -6.03 13.03
CA MET A 173 2.18 -5.85 12.06
C MET A 173 2.70 -5.32 10.72
N LEU A 174 3.65 -4.38 10.75
CA LEU A 174 4.28 -3.83 9.55
C LEU A 174 5.03 -4.90 8.77
N ASP A 175 5.83 -5.73 9.44
CA ASP A 175 6.59 -6.81 8.81
C ASP A 175 5.67 -7.91 8.27
N TRP A 176 4.62 -8.25 9.03
CA TRP A 176 3.58 -9.18 8.57
C TRP A 176 2.91 -8.68 7.29
N PHE A 177 2.47 -7.42 7.26
CA PHE A 177 1.77 -6.85 6.11
C PHE A 177 2.69 -6.79 4.88
N LYS A 178 3.93 -6.32 5.08
CA LYS A 178 4.96 -6.31 4.04
C LYS A 178 5.17 -7.70 3.45
N THR A 179 5.40 -8.70 4.31
CA THR A 179 5.64 -10.09 3.88
C THR A 179 4.43 -10.68 3.17
N LYS A 180 3.22 -10.42 3.67
CA LYS A 180 1.96 -10.88 3.07
C LYS A 180 1.80 -10.33 1.65
N VAL A 181 1.94 -9.01 1.47
CA VAL A 181 1.81 -8.35 0.17
C VAL A 181 2.85 -8.86 -0.83
N GLU A 182 4.12 -8.87 -0.45
CA GLU A 182 5.22 -9.21 -1.37
C GLU A 182 5.17 -10.69 -1.79
N LYS A 183 4.83 -11.60 -0.88
CA LYS A 183 4.72 -13.03 -1.19
C LYS A 183 3.45 -13.35 -1.97
N GLU A 184 2.29 -12.87 -1.53
CA GLU A 184 1.02 -13.24 -2.15
C GLU A 184 0.84 -12.61 -3.52
N ALA A 185 1.28 -11.37 -3.73
CA ALA A 185 1.17 -10.75 -5.05
C ALA A 185 1.93 -11.53 -6.13
N LEU A 186 3.09 -12.10 -5.79
CA LEU A 186 3.88 -12.92 -6.71
C LEU A 186 3.33 -14.34 -6.87
N ALA A 187 2.68 -14.88 -5.83
CA ALA A 187 2.13 -16.24 -5.82
C ALA A 187 0.67 -16.32 -6.26
N PHE A 188 -0.01 -15.19 -6.51
CA PHE A 188 -1.44 -15.15 -6.77
C PHE A 188 -1.80 -15.86 -8.09
N ASN A 189 -2.32 -17.09 -7.97
CA ASN A 189 -2.84 -17.86 -9.08
C ASN A 189 -4.03 -18.70 -8.60
N PRO A 190 -5.25 -18.11 -8.52
CA PRO A 190 -6.41 -18.80 -7.99
C PRO A 190 -6.79 -20.00 -8.87
N ALA A 191 -7.32 -21.04 -8.22
CA ALA A 191 -7.75 -22.26 -8.90
C ALA A 191 -8.90 -21.97 -9.89
N THR A 192 -9.07 -22.83 -10.89
CA THR A 192 -10.13 -22.66 -11.90
C THR A 192 -11.53 -22.59 -11.28
N GLU A 193 -11.79 -23.37 -10.23
CA GLU A 193 -13.09 -23.35 -9.53
C GLU A 193 -13.33 -22.03 -8.79
N GLU A 194 -12.30 -21.46 -8.20
CA GLU A 194 -12.38 -20.13 -7.57
C GLU A 194 -12.67 -19.04 -8.61
N LYS A 195 -11.98 -19.09 -9.76
CA LYS A 195 -12.26 -18.19 -10.90
C LYS A 195 -13.70 -18.31 -11.40
N LYS A 196 -14.22 -19.54 -11.51
CA LYS A 196 -15.63 -19.80 -11.88
C LYS A 196 -16.60 -19.25 -10.83
N ARG A 197 -16.29 -19.39 -9.54
CA ARG A 197 -17.12 -18.85 -8.45
C ARG A 197 -17.17 -17.32 -8.49
N ILE A 198 -16.03 -16.66 -8.65
CA ILE A 198 -15.96 -15.20 -8.80
C ILE A 198 -16.82 -14.74 -9.98
N LEU A 199 -16.68 -15.38 -11.14
CA LEU A 199 -17.49 -15.08 -12.32
C LEU A 199 -18.98 -15.32 -12.08
N PHE A 200 -19.34 -16.41 -11.41
CA PHE A 200 -20.72 -16.73 -11.06
C PHE A 200 -21.33 -15.65 -10.15
N LYS A 201 -20.60 -15.21 -9.12
CA LYS A 201 -21.03 -14.12 -8.22
C LYS A 201 -21.17 -12.78 -8.95
N LEU A 202 -20.27 -12.46 -9.87
CA LEU A 202 -20.41 -11.29 -10.74
C LEU A 202 -21.67 -11.38 -11.62
N ASN A 203 -21.94 -12.54 -12.21
CA ASN A 203 -23.15 -12.76 -13.01
C ASN A 203 -24.41 -12.57 -12.18
N GLN A 204 -24.45 -13.10 -10.95
CA GLN A 204 -25.57 -12.87 -10.03
C GLN A 204 -25.80 -11.37 -9.78
N ALA A 205 -24.72 -10.61 -9.55
CA ALA A 205 -24.80 -9.17 -9.32
C ALA A 205 -25.36 -8.42 -10.53
N VAL A 206 -24.81 -8.66 -11.72
CA VAL A 206 -25.19 -7.98 -12.97
C VAL A 206 -26.61 -8.34 -13.41
N VAL A 207 -26.96 -9.63 -13.41
CA VAL A 207 -28.28 -10.09 -13.85
C VAL A 207 -29.39 -9.55 -12.95
N PHE A 208 -29.15 -9.50 -11.65
CA PHE A 208 -30.11 -8.96 -10.70
C PHE A 208 -30.39 -7.46 -10.95
N GLU A 209 -29.34 -6.65 -11.15
CA GLU A 209 -29.52 -5.22 -11.47
C GLU A 209 -30.23 -5.01 -12.81
N ASN A 210 -29.85 -5.76 -13.84
CA ASN A 210 -30.49 -5.69 -15.15
C ASN A 210 -31.98 -6.04 -15.07
N PHE A 211 -32.34 -7.08 -14.31
CA PHE A 211 -33.73 -7.45 -14.10
C PHE A 211 -34.52 -6.32 -13.43
N LEU A 212 -34.01 -5.78 -12.32
CA LEU A 212 -34.64 -4.67 -11.62
C LEU A 212 -34.78 -3.43 -12.53
N HIS A 213 -33.77 -3.16 -13.37
CA HIS A 213 -33.80 -2.06 -14.30
C HIS A 213 -34.90 -2.20 -15.36
N THR A 214 -35.06 -3.40 -15.93
CA THR A 214 -36.06 -3.67 -16.97
C THR A 214 -37.47 -3.73 -16.40
N LYS A 215 -37.67 -4.32 -15.22
CA LYS A 215 -39.02 -4.57 -14.67
C LYS A 215 -39.58 -3.40 -13.86
N TYR A 216 -38.75 -2.70 -13.09
CA TYR A 216 -39.21 -1.64 -12.18
C TYR A 216 -38.68 -0.27 -12.63
N LEU A 217 -39.10 0.14 -13.82
CA LEU A 217 -38.73 1.42 -14.43
C LEU A 217 -39.16 2.61 -13.55
N GLY A 218 -38.23 3.55 -13.34
CA GLY A 218 -38.48 4.76 -12.55
C GLY A 218 -38.47 4.59 -11.03
N GLN A 219 -38.39 3.36 -10.50
CA GLN A 219 -38.23 3.14 -9.07
C GLN A 219 -36.78 3.33 -8.60
N LYS A 220 -36.59 4.04 -7.49
CA LYS A 220 -35.28 4.17 -6.84
C LYS A 220 -34.84 2.84 -6.24
N ARG A 221 -33.69 2.33 -6.69
CA ARG A 221 -33.10 1.04 -6.24
C ARG A 221 -31.66 1.13 -5.73
N PHE A 222 -31.01 2.28 -5.89
CA PHE A 222 -29.60 2.49 -5.52
C PHE A 222 -28.66 1.41 -6.10
N SER A 223 -28.66 1.29 -7.43
CA SER A 223 -27.97 0.23 -8.19
C SER A 223 -26.50 0.04 -7.79
N LEU A 224 -26.07 -1.22 -7.81
CA LEU A 224 -24.66 -1.62 -7.65
C LEU A 224 -23.85 -1.51 -8.96
N GLU A 225 -24.45 -1.04 -10.07
CA GLU A 225 -23.77 -0.90 -11.36
C GLU A 225 -22.42 -0.13 -11.22
N GLY A 226 -21.37 -0.71 -11.81
CA GLY A 226 -19.97 -0.28 -11.71
C GLY A 226 -19.25 -0.68 -10.41
N GLY A 227 -19.95 -1.29 -9.45
CA GLY A 227 -19.41 -1.78 -8.18
C GLY A 227 -19.72 -3.25 -7.91
N GLU A 228 -19.99 -4.03 -8.96
CA GLU A 228 -20.45 -5.42 -8.90
C GLU A 228 -19.44 -6.35 -8.23
N SER A 229 -18.15 -5.98 -8.24
CA SER A 229 -17.07 -6.66 -7.51
C SER A 229 -17.30 -6.73 -5.99
N THR A 230 -18.21 -5.92 -5.44
CA THR A 230 -18.63 -6.00 -4.03
C THR A 230 -19.20 -7.38 -3.68
N ILE A 231 -19.95 -8.01 -4.58
CA ILE A 231 -20.58 -9.32 -4.32
C ILE A 231 -19.54 -10.45 -4.21
N PRO A 232 -18.64 -10.69 -5.18
CA PRO A 232 -17.59 -11.69 -5.00
C PRO A 232 -16.63 -11.33 -3.87
N PHE A 233 -16.39 -10.04 -3.58
CA PHE A 233 -15.59 -9.63 -2.43
C PHE A 233 -16.21 -10.06 -1.11
N LEU A 234 -17.48 -9.74 -0.86
CA LEU A 234 -18.17 -10.16 0.37
C LEU A 234 -18.26 -11.67 0.49
N ASP A 235 -18.53 -12.36 -0.63
CA ASP A 235 -18.51 -13.83 -0.67
C ASP A 235 -17.13 -14.38 -0.26
N ALA A 236 -16.03 -13.84 -0.81
CA ALA A 236 -14.68 -14.29 -0.46
C ALA A 236 -14.35 -14.02 1.02
N VAL A 237 -14.70 -12.84 1.55
CA VAL A 237 -14.48 -12.49 2.97
C VAL A 237 -15.22 -13.44 3.90
N ILE A 238 -16.52 -13.69 3.63
CA ILE A 238 -17.34 -14.57 4.48
C ILE A 238 -16.83 -16.01 4.44
N ASN A 239 -16.50 -16.53 3.26
CA ASN A 239 -15.95 -17.89 3.13
C ASN A 239 -14.61 -18.02 3.85
N THR A 240 -13.72 -17.03 3.69
CA THR A 240 -12.42 -17.00 4.40
C THR A 240 -12.62 -16.94 5.90
N ALA A 241 -13.52 -16.09 6.40
CA ALA A 241 -13.83 -15.98 7.82
C ALA A 241 -14.35 -17.31 8.37
N ALA A 242 -15.27 -17.97 7.65
CA ALA A 242 -15.83 -19.26 8.05
C ALA A 242 -14.77 -20.37 8.16
N VAL A 243 -13.83 -20.43 7.21
CA VAL A 243 -12.71 -21.38 7.25
C VAL A 243 -11.82 -21.14 8.47
N ASN A 244 -11.72 -19.89 8.93
CA ASN A 244 -10.99 -19.52 10.15
C ASN A 244 -11.82 -19.66 11.43
N GLY A 245 -12.99 -20.31 11.38
CA GLY A 245 -13.82 -20.60 12.55
C GLY A 245 -14.75 -19.46 12.99
N VAL A 246 -14.98 -18.45 12.16
CA VAL A 246 -15.95 -17.40 12.45
C VAL A 246 -17.37 -17.93 12.27
N GLU A 247 -18.19 -17.83 13.32
CA GLU A 247 -19.58 -18.30 13.33
C GLU A 247 -20.59 -17.23 12.90
N GLU A 248 -20.27 -15.94 13.09
CA GLU A 248 -21.18 -14.83 12.82
C GLU A 248 -20.47 -13.67 12.10
N VAL A 249 -21.11 -13.13 11.06
CA VAL A 249 -20.66 -11.94 10.34
C VAL A 249 -21.76 -10.89 10.35
N MET A 250 -21.44 -9.73 10.95
CA MET A 250 -22.31 -8.56 10.99
C MET A 250 -21.85 -7.53 9.94
N ILE A 251 -22.77 -7.10 9.08
CA ILE A 251 -22.49 -6.20 7.97
C ILE A 251 -23.23 -4.88 8.22
N GLY A 252 -22.48 -3.78 8.27
CA GLY A 252 -23.04 -2.43 8.21
C GLY A 252 -22.80 -1.84 6.82
N MET A 253 -23.85 -1.45 6.11
CA MET A 253 -23.71 -0.83 4.78
C MET A 253 -24.74 0.28 4.52
N ALA A 254 -24.37 1.22 3.64
CA ALA A 254 -25.27 2.23 3.12
C ALA A 254 -26.25 1.65 2.06
N HIS A 255 -27.01 2.53 1.39
CA HIS A 255 -28.05 2.13 0.44
C HIS A 255 -27.53 1.51 -0.87
N ARG A 256 -26.29 1.82 -1.31
CA ARG A 256 -25.78 1.41 -2.63
C ARG A 256 -25.59 -0.10 -2.71
N GLY A 257 -26.29 -0.74 -3.64
CA GLY A 257 -26.26 -2.18 -3.88
C GLY A 257 -26.88 -3.02 -2.76
N ARG A 258 -27.59 -2.42 -1.80
CA ARG A 258 -28.13 -3.16 -0.64
C ARG A 258 -29.08 -4.29 -1.03
N LEU A 259 -29.95 -4.07 -2.02
CA LEU A 259 -30.84 -5.11 -2.54
C LEU A 259 -30.06 -6.29 -3.16
N ASN A 260 -28.94 -5.97 -3.81
CA ASN A 260 -28.05 -6.97 -4.40
C ASN A 260 -27.37 -7.81 -3.33
N VAL A 261 -26.88 -7.18 -2.26
CA VAL A 261 -26.31 -7.88 -1.09
C VAL A 261 -27.38 -8.72 -0.38
N LEU A 262 -28.58 -8.18 -0.16
CA LEU A 262 -29.69 -8.94 0.44
C LEU A 262 -30.00 -10.21 -0.35
N ALA A 263 -30.09 -10.13 -1.68
CA ALA A 263 -30.39 -11.29 -2.51
C ALA A 263 -29.22 -12.28 -2.62
N ASN A 264 -28.03 -11.78 -2.98
CA ASN A 264 -26.93 -12.62 -3.45
C ASN A 264 -25.90 -13.00 -2.37
N ILE A 265 -25.97 -12.35 -1.20
CA ILE A 265 -25.13 -12.65 -0.01
C ILE A 265 -25.99 -13.13 1.15
N MET A 266 -27.01 -12.35 1.55
CA MET A 266 -27.85 -12.69 2.70
C MET A 266 -28.93 -13.74 2.39
N GLY A 267 -29.12 -14.12 1.12
CA GLY A 267 -30.10 -15.15 0.74
C GLY A 267 -31.57 -14.73 0.92
N LYS A 268 -31.86 -13.42 1.01
CA LYS A 268 -33.24 -12.92 0.96
C LYS A 268 -33.86 -13.34 -0.36
N THR A 269 -35.04 -13.97 -0.31
CA THR A 269 -35.62 -14.54 -1.52
C THR A 269 -36.07 -13.45 -2.49
N TYR A 270 -36.02 -13.76 -3.79
CA TYR A 270 -36.49 -12.83 -4.82
C TYR A 270 -37.97 -12.47 -4.63
N GLU A 271 -38.81 -13.43 -4.20
CA GLU A 271 -40.22 -13.20 -3.88
C GLU A 271 -40.39 -12.14 -2.79
N GLN A 272 -39.64 -12.25 -1.69
CA GLN A 272 -39.66 -11.26 -0.61
C GLN A 272 -39.28 -9.87 -1.14
N ILE A 273 -38.19 -9.78 -1.91
CA ILE A 273 -37.74 -8.50 -2.47
C ILE A 273 -38.79 -7.94 -3.44
N PHE A 274 -39.33 -8.73 -4.36
CA PHE A 274 -40.25 -8.23 -5.39
C PHE A 274 -41.62 -7.86 -4.81
N SER A 275 -42.09 -8.55 -3.76
CA SER A 275 -43.31 -8.16 -3.05
C SER A 275 -43.22 -6.75 -2.43
N GLU A 276 -42.01 -6.34 -2.00
CA GLU A 276 -41.74 -4.98 -1.51
C GLU A 276 -41.67 -3.93 -2.64
N PHE A 277 -41.43 -4.35 -3.89
CA PHE A 277 -41.51 -3.46 -5.06
C PHE A 277 -42.94 -3.30 -5.58
N GLU A 278 -43.75 -4.34 -5.45
CA GLU A 278 -45.16 -4.36 -5.87
C GLU A 278 -46.11 -3.77 -4.82
N GLY A 279 -45.62 -3.57 -3.59
CA GLY A 279 -46.44 -3.05 -2.48
C GLY A 279 -47.43 -4.06 -1.92
N THR A 280 -47.25 -5.35 -2.24
CA THR A 280 -48.09 -6.47 -1.79
C THR A 280 -47.60 -7.09 -0.49
N ALA A 281 -46.35 -6.79 -0.09
CA ALA A 281 -45.82 -7.17 1.20
C ALA A 281 -46.70 -6.61 2.33
N LYS A 282 -47.20 -7.46 3.21
CA LYS A 282 -47.88 -7.03 4.43
C LYS A 282 -46.83 -6.47 5.38
N PRO A 283 -46.82 -5.16 5.67
CA PRO A 283 -45.85 -4.62 6.62
C PRO A 283 -46.10 -5.25 7.99
N ASP A 284 -45.03 -5.71 8.62
CA ASP A 284 -45.09 -6.07 10.03
C ASP A 284 -45.14 -4.80 10.87
N LEU A 285 -46.37 -4.36 11.17
CA LEU A 285 -46.66 -3.13 11.92
C LEU A 285 -46.65 -3.36 13.44
N THR A 286 -46.23 -4.54 13.92
CA THR A 286 -46.26 -4.85 15.37
C THR A 286 -45.39 -3.90 16.20
N MET A 287 -44.38 -3.25 15.59
CA MET A 287 -43.44 -2.35 16.26
C MET A 287 -43.38 -0.92 15.68
N GLY A 288 -44.35 -0.50 14.85
CA GLY A 288 -44.43 0.89 14.33
C GLY A 288 -44.88 0.99 12.87
N ASP A 289 -44.70 2.18 12.27
CA ASP A 289 -45.16 2.52 10.91
C ASP A 289 -44.35 1.89 9.77
N GLY A 290 -43.27 1.17 10.09
CA GLY A 290 -42.32 0.59 9.12
C GLY A 290 -41.26 1.58 8.61
N ASP A 291 -40.33 1.09 7.78
CA ASP A 291 -39.30 1.90 7.10
C ASP A 291 -39.13 1.40 5.65
N VAL A 292 -38.43 2.17 4.81
CA VAL A 292 -38.17 1.83 3.41
C VAL A 292 -37.32 0.56 3.28
N LYS A 293 -37.57 -0.23 2.22
CA LYS A 293 -36.97 -1.56 1.97
C LYS A 293 -35.45 -1.66 2.05
N TYR A 294 -34.72 -0.55 1.87
CA TYR A 294 -33.27 -0.48 1.94
C TYR A 294 -32.73 0.02 3.30
N HIS A 295 -33.57 0.12 4.34
CA HIS A 295 -33.15 0.35 5.73
C HIS A 295 -33.41 -0.86 6.64
N MET A 296 -34.34 -1.74 6.25
CA MET A 296 -34.67 -2.92 7.03
C MET A 296 -33.45 -3.86 7.14
N GLY A 297 -33.18 -4.30 8.36
CA GLY A 297 -32.19 -5.33 8.62
C GLY A 297 -32.63 -6.70 8.12
N TYR A 298 -31.68 -7.62 7.97
CA TYR A 298 -31.98 -9.00 7.59
C TYR A 298 -31.02 -9.96 8.30
N SER A 299 -31.51 -11.14 8.65
CA SER A 299 -30.69 -12.19 9.27
C SER A 299 -30.93 -13.50 8.57
N SER A 300 -29.87 -14.27 8.37
CA SER A 300 -29.90 -15.51 7.59
C SER A 300 -28.78 -16.43 7.98
N ASP A 301 -29.04 -17.73 7.91
CA ASP A 301 -28.02 -18.76 8.03
C ASP A 301 -27.61 -19.22 6.64
N ILE A 302 -26.31 -19.17 6.34
CA ILE A 302 -25.77 -19.68 5.08
C ILE A 302 -24.79 -20.81 5.33
N VAL A 303 -24.65 -21.68 4.34
CA VAL A 303 -23.64 -22.74 4.33
C VAL A 303 -22.60 -22.39 3.27
N THR A 304 -21.34 -22.29 3.68
CA THR A 304 -20.22 -22.03 2.76
C THR A 304 -19.92 -23.27 1.90
N PRO A 305 -19.16 -23.14 0.80
CA PRO A 305 -18.80 -24.29 -0.03
C PRO A 305 -18.08 -25.41 0.72
N GLU A 306 -17.32 -25.05 1.76
CA GLU A 306 -16.61 -25.98 2.64
C GLU A 306 -17.53 -26.62 3.71
N GLY A 307 -18.82 -26.31 3.69
CA GLY A 307 -19.81 -26.87 4.62
C GLY A 307 -19.95 -26.16 5.96
N ASN A 308 -19.21 -25.07 6.17
CA ASN A 308 -19.29 -24.29 7.42
C ASN A 308 -20.59 -23.48 7.45
N LYS A 309 -21.29 -23.53 8.58
CA LYS A 309 -22.47 -22.69 8.82
C LYS A 309 -22.04 -21.33 9.34
N VAL A 310 -22.58 -20.26 8.77
CA VAL A 310 -22.32 -18.88 9.19
C VAL A 310 -23.63 -18.14 9.33
N HIS A 311 -23.79 -17.47 10.48
CA HIS A 311 -24.89 -16.56 10.76
C HIS A 311 -24.56 -15.18 10.19
N LEU A 312 -25.39 -14.66 9.28
CA LEU A 312 -25.23 -13.33 8.71
C LEU A 312 -26.26 -12.37 9.27
N LYS A 313 -25.84 -11.14 9.58
CA LYS A 313 -26.71 -10.02 9.96
C LYS A 313 -26.36 -8.75 9.19
N LEU A 314 -27.36 -8.06 8.67
CA LEU A 314 -27.26 -6.84 7.85
C LEU A 314 -28.29 -5.79 8.28
#